data_AF-A0A7C9BF08-F1
#
_entry.id   AF-A0A7C9BF08-F1
#
_cell.length_a   1.000
_cell.length_b   1.000
_cell.length_c   1.000
_cell.angle_alpha   90.00
_cell.angle_beta   90.00
_cell.angle_gamma   90.00
#
_symmetry.space_group_name_H-M   'P 1'
#
loop_
_entity.id
_entity.type
_entity.pdbx_description
1 polymer ?
#
loop_
_entity_poly.entity_id
_entity_poly.type
_entity_poly.pdbx_seq_one_letter_code
_entity_poly.pdbx_strand_id
1 'polypeptide(L)' 'MAYQVKKAFKEYEFIGNVVVVDSDQIIYKGSFDKANAEAGVPNNDSTRFLLASLSKPFTAFLY' A
#
# COMPACT_ATOMS: atom_id res chain seq x y z
N MET A 1 6.56 14.47 0.22
CA MET A 1 5.73 13.23 0.29
C MET A 1 6.54 11.96 0.15
N ALA A 2 7.24 11.71 -0.96
CA ALA A 2 8.11 10.54 -1.10
C ALA A 2 9.15 10.37 0.03
N TYR A 3 9.66 11.48 0.58
CA TYR A 3 10.57 11.47 1.73
C TYR A 3 9.94 10.87 3.01
N GLN A 4 8.69 11.25 3.32
CA GLN A 4 8.01 10.74 4.52
C GLN A 4 7.69 9.25 4.37
N VAL A 5 7.28 8.80 3.18
CA VAL A 5 7.02 7.38 2.91
C VAL A 5 8.32 6.56 3.03
N LYS A 6 9.42 7.03 2.45
CA LYS A 6 10.73 6.37 2.58
C LYS A 6 11.25 6.35 4.01
N LYS A 7 11.03 7.42 4.77
CA LYS A 7 11.36 7.48 6.21
C LYS A 7 10.53 6.46 6.98
N ALA A 8 9.22 6.39 6.73
CA ALA A 8 8.34 5.44 7.38
C ALA A 8 8.72 3.99 7.09
N PHE A 9 9.07 3.69 5.84
CA PHE A 9 9.61 2.38 5.46
C PHE A 9 10.87 2.01 6.25
N LYS A 10 11.84 2.94 6.31
CA LYS A 10 13.14 2.68 6.93
C LYS A 10 13.07 2.60 8.47
N GLU A 11 12.17 3.35 9.10
CA GLU A 11 12.09 3.46 10.57
C GLU A 11 11.06 2.53 11.21
N TYR A 12 10.04 2.07 10.49
CA TYR A 12 8.94 1.28 11.06
C TYR A 12 8.68 -0.07 10.36
N GLU A 13 9.66 -0.58 9.60
CA GLU A 13 9.59 -1.92 8.98
C GLU A 13 8.31 -2.15 8.16
N PHE A 14 7.88 -1.14 7.41
CA PHE A 14 6.66 -1.24 6.62
C PHE A 14 6.82 -2.22 5.45
N ILE A 15 5.95 -3.23 5.38
CA ILE A 15 5.86 -4.18 4.26
C ILE A 15 4.52 -3.95 3.55
N GLY A 16 4.55 -3.52 2.30
CA GLY A 16 3.33 -3.30 1.53
C GLY A 16 3.46 -2.24 0.45
N ASN A 17 2.32 -1.68 0.04
CA ASN A 17 2.24 -0.68 -1.03
C ASN A 17 1.65 0.63 -0.51
N VAL A 18 2.14 1.74 -1.08
CA VAL A 18 1.63 3.10 -0.80
C VAL A 18 1.31 3.78 -2.13
N VAL A 19 0.12 4.38 -2.20
CA VAL A 19 -0.28 5.30 -3.26
C VAL A 19 -0.72 6.62 -2.64
N VAL A 20 -0.33 7.73 -3.25
CA VAL A 20 -0.81 9.08 -2.88
C VAL A 20 -1.43 9.69 -4.13
N VAL A 21 -2.69 10.10 -3.97
CA VAL A 21 -3.47 10.75 -5.01
C VAL A 21 -3.79 12.16 -4.53
N ASP A 22 -3.58 13.14 -5.39
CA ASP A 22 -4.03 14.50 -5.18
C ASP A 22 -5.02 14.84 -6.29
N SER A 23 -6.25 15.17 -5.90
CA SER A 23 -7.38 15.35 -6.81
C SER A 23 -7.60 14.13 -7.72
N ASP A 24 -7.25 14.20 -8.99
CA ASP A 24 -7.37 13.14 -9.99
C ASP A 24 -6.01 12.55 -10.42
N GLN A 25 -4.91 13.01 -9.83
CA GLN A 25 -3.56 12.61 -10.22
C GLN A 25 -2.88 11.75 -9.16
N ILE A 26 -2.33 10.61 -9.57
CA ILE A 26 -1.38 9.85 -8.73
C ILE A 26 -0.06 10.63 -8.70
N ILE A 27 0.25 11.23 -7.56
CA ILE A 27 1.49 11.99 -7.34
C ILE A 27 2.61 11.15 -6.72
N TYR A 28 2.28 9.95 -6.22
CA TYR A 28 3.26 8.99 -5.72
C TYR A 28 2.72 7.55 -5.73
N LYS A 29 3.59 6.60 -6.08
CA LYS A 29 3.33 5.16 -5.94
C LYS A 29 4.63 4.46 -5.53
N GLY A 30 4.55 3.52 -4.59
CA GLY A 30 5.70 2.76 -4.13
C GLY A 30 5.31 1.40 -3.56
N SER A 31 6.14 0.41 -3.85
CA SER A 31 6.07 -0.95 -3.28
C SER A 31 7.31 -1.22 -2.44
N PHE A 32 7.09 -1.83 -1.27
CA PHE A 32 8.07 -1.97 -0.22
C PHE A 32 8.14 -3.42 0.25
N ASP A 33 9.36 -3.97 0.25
CA ASP A 33 9.66 -5.34 0.70
C ASP A 33 8.87 -6.43 -0.06
N LYS A 34 8.74 -7.62 0.54
CA LYS A 34 8.21 -8.83 -0.08
C LYS A 34 6.73 -9.05 0.23
N ALA A 35 5.97 -9.42 -0.79
CA ALA A 35 4.62 -9.96 -0.66
C ALA A 35 4.63 -11.36 -0.02
N ASN A 36 5.67 -12.13 -0.30
CA ASN A 36 5.94 -13.41 0.34
C ASN A 36 7.43 -13.49 0.70
N ALA A 37 7.73 -13.44 1.99
CA ALA A 37 9.09 -13.43 2.50
C ALA A 37 9.85 -14.74 2.19
N GLU A 38 9.18 -15.88 2.39
CA GLU A 38 9.74 -17.23 2.21
C GLU A 38 10.07 -17.51 0.75
N ALA A 39 9.14 -17.20 -0.15
CA ALA A 39 9.33 -17.38 -1.60
C ALA A 39 10.13 -16.25 -2.26
N GLY A 40 10.52 -15.22 -1.50
CA GLY A 40 11.29 -14.09 -2.01
C GLY A 40 10.52 -13.18 -2.98
N VAL A 41 9.19 -13.26 -3.02
CA VAL A 41 8.36 -12.53 -3.99
C VAL A 41 8.20 -11.07 -3.55
N PRO A 42 8.63 -10.08 -4.35
CA PRO A 42 8.51 -8.67 -4.01
C PRO A 42 7.05 -8.19 -4.07
N ASN A 43 6.71 -7.20 -3.25
CA ASN A 43 5.50 -6.40 -3.46
C ASN A 43 5.59 -5.64 -4.78
N ASN A 44 4.46 -5.54 -5.47
CA ASN A 44 4.32 -4.77 -6.69
C ASN A 44 2.89 -4.22 -6.82
N ASP A 45 2.64 -3.44 -7.87
CA ASP A 45 1.36 -2.77 -8.12
C ASP A 45 0.13 -3.69 -8.25
N SER A 46 0.35 -4.99 -8.49
CA SER A 46 -0.69 -6.01 -8.60
C SER A 46 -0.83 -6.88 -7.35
N THR A 47 0.01 -6.69 -6.32
CA THR A 47 -0.11 -7.42 -5.06
C THR A 47 -1.45 -7.13 -4.40
N ARG A 48 -2.16 -8.19 -3.98
CA ARG A 48 -3.45 -8.09 -3.30
C ARG A 48 -3.28 -8.28 -1.80
N PHE A 49 -3.90 -7.40 -1.03
CA PHE A 49 -3.89 -7.44 0.43
C PHE A 49 -5.31 -7.60 0.95
N LEU A 50 -5.46 -8.28 2.09
CA LEU A 50 -6.72 -8.26 2.83
C LEU A 50 -6.88 -6.90 3.52
N LEU A 51 -7.89 -6.13 3.11
CA LEU A 51 -8.06 -4.72 3.52
C LEU A 51 -8.69 -4.54 4.92
N ALA A 52 -9.04 -5.64 5.60
CA ALA A 52 -9.72 -5.64 6.90
C ALA A 52 -10.93 -4.67 6.91
N SER A 53 -11.01 -3.77 7.90
CA SER A 53 -12.14 -2.84 8.06
C SER A 53 -12.30 -1.81 6.94
N LEU A 54 -11.32 -1.63 6.05
CA LEU A 54 -11.49 -0.77 4.87
C LEU A 54 -12.48 -1.35 3.85
N SER A 55 -12.96 -2.59 4.04
CA SER A 55 -14.10 -3.13 3.28
C SER A 55 -15.45 -2.51 3.66
N LYS A 56 -15.57 -1.91 4.86
CA LYS A 56 -16.87 -1.40 5.39
C LYS A 56 -17.51 -0.31 4.52
N PRO A 57 -16.78 0.70 4.01
CA PRO A 57 -17.37 1.71 3.12
C PRO A 57 -17.95 1.11 1.84
N PHE A 58 -17.37 0.01 1.31
CA PHE A 58 -17.95 -0.70 0.16
C PHE A 58 -19.29 -1.34 0.50
N THR A 59 -19.41 -1.96 1.68
CA THR A 59 -20.70 -2.45 2.17
C THR A 59 -21.70 -1.30 2.32
N ALA A 60 -21.32 -0.19 2.96
CA ALA A 60 -22.20 0.96 3.15
C ALA A 60 -22.63 1.64 1.84
N PHE A 61 -21.84 1.56 0.77
CA PHE A 61 -22.20 2.08 -0.55
C PHE A 61 -23.20 1.18 -1.28
N LEU A 62 -23.16 -0.14 -1.03
CA LEU A 62 -24.00 -1.13 -1.71
C LEU A 62 -25.39 -1.30 -1.07
N TYR A 63 -25.60 -0.78 0.14
CA TYR A 63 -26.87 -0.76 0.86
C TYR A 63 -27.44 0.65 0.89
#